data_AF-A0A1L9PCI0-F1
#
_entry.id   AF-A0A1L9PCI0-F1
#
_cell.length_a   1.000
_cell.length_b   1.000
_cell.length_c   1.000
_cell.angle_alpha   90.00
_cell.angle_beta   90.00
_cell.angle_gamma   90.00
#
_symmetry.space_group_name_H-M   'P 1'
#
loop_
_entity.id
_entity.type
_entity.pdbx_description
1 polymer ?
#
loop_
_entity_poly.entity_id
_entity_poly.type
_entity_poly.pdbx_seq_one_letter_code
_entity_poly.pdbx_strand_id
1 'polypeptide(L)'
;MAPNLFLCLRTVFCPTYWFQRGQRIQGSINREEHWDSPVPGIYKYVPSQGWHLVCRDGSDYDEKVPVPVVYCRILHQYLFEDEVAERCRWFTVTPEDGDKPEKLLFFRLDDGYTYVPGWDSKGNFIPGPYQRWYFEPESKTMQKVIFPPSSNVSRVSIIPDKLN
;
A
#
# COMPACT_ATOMS: atom_id res chain seq x y z
N MET A 1 -33.56 -12.28 -7.13
CA MET A 1 -32.61 -11.18 -6.91
C MET A 1 -31.25 -11.65 -7.42
N ALA A 2 -30.87 -11.25 -8.63
CA ALA A 2 -29.57 -11.64 -9.17
C ALA A 2 -28.49 -10.76 -8.50
N PRO A 3 -27.45 -11.34 -7.89
CA PRO A 3 -26.36 -10.55 -7.35
C PRO A 3 -25.68 -9.82 -8.51
N ASN A 4 -25.36 -8.54 -8.31
CA ASN A 4 -24.75 -7.70 -9.31
C ASN A 4 -23.32 -8.23 -9.60
N LEU A 5 -23.13 -8.94 -10.71
CA LEU A 5 -21.88 -9.59 -11.13
C LEU A 5 -20.67 -8.63 -11.13
N PHE A 6 -20.92 -7.34 -11.34
CA PHE A 6 -19.91 -6.29 -11.30
C PHE A 6 -19.28 -6.12 -9.90
N LEU A 7 -20.08 -6.29 -8.83
CA LEU A 7 -19.59 -6.23 -7.46
C LEU A 7 -18.77 -7.48 -7.10
N CYS A 8 -19.13 -8.65 -7.62
CA CYS A 8 -18.38 -9.89 -7.41
C CYS A 8 -17.01 -9.88 -8.11
N LEU A 9 -16.90 -9.28 -9.30
CA LEU A 9 -15.61 -9.16 -9.99
C LEU A 9 -14.65 -8.22 -9.25
N ARG A 10 -15.14 -7.10 -8.71
CA ARG A 10 -14.32 -6.20 -7.88
C ARG A 10 -13.75 -6.89 -6.63
N THR A 11 -14.49 -7.82 -6.03
CA THR A 11 -14.05 -8.54 -4.82
C THR A 11 -12.98 -9.61 -5.06
N VAL A 12 -12.78 -10.07 -6.31
CA VAL A 12 -11.89 -11.22 -6.60
C VAL A 12 -10.47 -10.77 -6.97
N PHE A 13 -10.28 -9.54 -7.47
CA PHE A 13 -8.99 -9.12 -8.04
C PHE A 13 -8.05 -8.36 -7.10
N CYS A 14 -8.50 -7.91 -5.92
CA CYS A 14 -7.64 -7.17 -4.98
C CYS A 14 -8.16 -7.30 -3.52
N PRO A 15 -7.57 -8.15 -2.66
CA PRO A 15 -7.92 -8.17 -1.24
C PRO A 15 -7.35 -6.97 -0.45
N THR A 16 -6.81 -5.96 -1.13
CA THR A 16 -6.30 -4.71 -0.55
C THR A 16 -7.38 -3.78 -0.01
N TYR A 17 -8.68 -4.07 -0.22
CA TYR A 17 -9.78 -3.33 0.44
C TYR A 17 -9.84 -3.51 1.97
N TRP A 18 -8.90 -4.27 2.53
CA TRP A 18 -8.69 -4.41 3.97
C TRP A 18 -7.58 -3.53 4.56
N PHE A 19 -7.27 -2.39 3.94
CA PHE A 19 -6.84 -1.26 4.75
C PHE A 19 -7.96 -0.94 5.72
N GLN A 20 -7.80 -1.40 6.97
CA GLN A 20 -8.76 -1.37 8.06
C GLN A 20 -9.61 -0.09 7.99
N ARG A 21 -10.89 -0.25 7.64
CA ARG A 21 -11.96 0.75 7.82
C ARG A 21 -12.04 1.06 9.32
N GLY A 22 -11.15 1.93 9.78
CA GLY A 22 -11.05 2.38 11.16
C GLY A 22 -12.23 3.27 11.50
N GLN A 23 -12.99 2.83 12.51
CA GLN A 23 -14.07 3.51 13.23
C GLN A 23 -15.22 4.10 12.40
N ARG A 24 -16.44 3.56 12.64
CA ARG A 24 -17.69 4.26 12.37
C ARG A 24 -17.66 5.59 13.12
N ILE A 25 -17.28 6.67 12.44
CA ILE A 25 -17.43 8.00 12.98
C ILE A 25 -18.92 8.33 12.90
N GLN A 26 -19.55 8.40 14.07
CA GLN A 26 -20.97 8.69 14.23
C GLN A 26 -21.18 10.19 14.05
N GLY A 27 -21.43 10.61 12.80
CA GLY A 27 -21.72 12.01 12.45
C GLY A 27 -21.64 12.28 10.95
N SER A 28 -22.33 13.33 10.49
CA SER A 28 -22.20 13.89 9.15
C SER A 28 -20.89 14.69 9.03
N ILE A 29 -19.75 14.00 9.12
CA ILE A 29 -18.45 14.60 8.87
C ILE A 29 -18.26 14.68 7.36
N ASN A 30 -18.79 15.75 6.76
CA ASN A 30 -18.31 16.23 5.48
C ASN A 30 -17.07 17.07 5.78
N ARG A 31 -15.88 16.47 5.67
CA ARG A 31 -14.61 17.20 5.74
C ARG A 31 -14.08 17.38 4.33
N GLU A 32 -13.74 18.61 4.00
CA GLU A 32 -13.09 18.98 2.75
C GLU A 32 -11.77 19.66 3.11
N GLU A 33 -10.68 19.18 2.52
CA GLU A 33 -9.33 19.64 2.79
C GLU A 33 -8.60 19.82 1.45
N HIS A 34 -7.79 20.87 1.34
CA HIS A 34 -6.88 21.04 0.21
C HIS A 34 -5.56 20.37 0.53
N TRP A 35 -5.07 19.51 -0.36
CA TRP A 35 -3.80 18.81 -0.22
C TRP A 35 -2.92 19.07 -1.45
N ASP A 36 -1.61 19.13 -1.24
CA ASP A 36 -0.62 19.26 -2.32
C ASP A 36 -0.22 17.89 -2.93
N SER A 37 -0.51 16.79 -2.24
CA SER A 37 -0.07 15.43 -2.59
C SER A 37 -1.18 14.41 -2.28
N PRO A 38 -1.41 13.36 -3.11
CA PRO A 38 -0.63 12.95 -4.28
C PRO A 38 -0.77 13.87 -5.52
N VAL A 39 -1.86 14.62 -5.63
CA VAL A 39 -2.06 15.66 -6.66
C VAL A 39 -2.64 16.90 -5.98
N PRO A 40 -2.15 18.11 -6.28
CA PRO A 40 -2.72 19.33 -5.73
C PRO A 40 -4.21 19.48 -6.04
N GLY A 41 -5.02 19.63 -5.00
CA GLY A 41 -6.47 19.72 -5.15
C GLY A 41 -7.27 19.63 -3.86
N ILE A 42 -8.59 19.65 -4.01
CA ILE A 42 -9.56 19.52 -2.93
C ILE A 42 -9.96 18.06 -2.78
N TYR A 43 -9.77 17.55 -1.57
CA TYR A 43 -10.11 16.22 -1.13
C TYR A 43 -11.30 16.25 -0.17
N LYS A 44 -12.20 15.29 -0.32
CA LYS A 44 -13.38 15.13 0.53
C LYS A 44 -13.36 13.78 1.23
N TYR A 45 -13.58 13.80 2.53
CA TYR A 45 -13.78 12.60 3.31
C TYR A 45 -15.24 12.15 3.23
N VAL A 46 -15.45 10.93 2.74
CA VAL A 46 -16.74 10.27 2.69
C VAL A 46 -16.77 9.18 3.76
N PRO A 47 -17.69 9.24 4.74
CA PRO A 47 -17.83 8.19 5.75
C PRO A 47 -17.97 6.81 5.08
N SER A 48 -17.30 5.79 5.61
CA SER A 48 -17.19 4.42 5.09
C SER A 48 -16.32 4.20 3.84
N GLN A 49 -16.05 5.24 3.04
CA GLN A 49 -15.25 5.13 1.82
C GLN A 49 -13.85 5.73 1.98
N GLY A 50 -13.67 6.76 2.81
CA GLY A 50 -12.39 7.42 3.03
C GLY A 50 -12.25 8.72 2.22
N TRP A 51 -11.01 9.12 1.95
CA TRP A 51 -10.69 10.35 1.23
C TRP A 51 -10.81 10.16 -0.28
N HIS A 52 -11.38 11.16 -0.95
CA HIS A 52 -11.53 11.19 -2.41
C HIS A 52 -11.08 12.54 -2.94
N LEU A 53 -10.36 12.54 -4.06
CA LEU A 53 -10.11 13.76 -4.83
C LEU A 53 -11.41 14.18 -5.53
N VAL A 54 -11.83 15.42 -5.32
CA VAL A 54 -13.07 15.98 -5.89
C VAL A 54 -12.78 17.10 -6.87
N CYS A 55 -11.70 17.86 -6.68
CA CYS A 55 -11.32 18.92 -7.62
C CYS A 55 -9.79 19.03 -7.67
N ARG A 56 -9.21 19.15 -8.87
CA ARG A 56 -7.77 19.38 -9.05
C ARG A 56 -7.49 20.87 -9.15
N ASP A 57 -6.35 21.30 -8.63
CA ASP A 57 -5.92 22.68 -8.81
C ASP A 57 -5.70 22.99 -10.30
N GLY A 58 -6.24 24.12 -10.77
CA GLY A 58 -6.22 24.51 -12.17
C GLY A 58 -7.33 23.90 -13.04
N SER A 59 -8.23 23.09 -12.47
CA SER A 59 -9.48 22.70 -13.12
C SER A 59 -10.59 23.68 -12.74
N ASP A 60 -11.32 24.21 -13.72
CA ASP A 60 -12.53 25.01 -13.48
C ASP A 60 -13.74 24.14 -13.09
N TYR A 61 -13.59 22.81 -13.13
CA TYR A 61 -14.67 21.85 -12.90
C TYR A 61 -14.28 20.77 -11.89
N ASP A 62 -15.26 20.36 -11.09
CA ASP A 62 -15.15 19.19 -10.23
C ASP A 62 -14.95 17.90 -11.05
N GLU A 63 -14.25 16.95 -10.47
CA GLU A 63 -14.08 15.60 -11.00
C GLU A 63 -15.45 14.92 -11.13
N LYS A 64 -15.77 14.50 -12.35
CA LYS A 64 -17.05 13.82 -12.66
C LYS A 64 -17.24 12.56 -11.81
N VAL A 65 -16.13 11.90 -11.48
CA VAL A 65 -16.07 10.72 -10.62
C VAL A 65 -15.01 10.98 -9.57
N PRO A 66 -15.37 11.13 -8.28
CA PRO A 66 -14.40 11.31 -7.21
C PRO A 66 -13.40 10.14 -7.18
N VAL A 67 -12.11 10.46 -7.12
CA VAL A 67 -11.05 9.44 -7.20
C VAL A 67 -10.63 9.03 -5.78
N PRO A 68 -10.79 7.76 -5.38
CA PRO A 68 -10.48 7.32 -4.02
C PRO A 68 -8.96 7.34 -3.74
N VAL A 69 -8.62 7.74 -2.52
CA VAL A 69 -7.24 7.81 -2.02
C VAL A 69 -7.10 7.02 -0.73
N VAL A 70 -6.03 6.25 -0.64
CA VAL A 70 -5.73 5.36 0.47
C VAL A 70 -4.38 5.70 1.07
N TYR A 71 -4.26 5.59 2.40
CA TYR A 71 -2.98 5.73 3.06
C TYR A 71 -2.17 4.43 2.90
N CYS A 72 -1.07 4.51 2.15
CA CYS A 72 -0.15 3.40 1.96
C CYS A 72 0.78 3.27 3.18
N ARG A 73 0.63 2.17 3.93
CA ARG A 73 1.45 1.88 5.11
C ARG A 73 2.92 1.53 4.80
N ILE A 74 3.22 1.15 3.56
CA ILE A 74 4.59 0.78 3.14
C ILE A 74 5.41 2.04 2.82
N LEU A 75 4.81 2.99 2.10
CA LEU A 75 5.46 4.26 1.72
C LEU A 75 5.17 5.40 2.71
N HIS A 76 4.27 5.18 3.67
CA HIS A 76 3.80 6.18 4.63
C HIS A 76 3.19 7.45 4.00
N GLN A 77 2.59 7.32 2.82
CA GLN A 77 1.97 8.42 2.07
C GLN A 77 0.61 8.03 1.50
N TYR A 78 -0.20 9.04 1.19
CA TYR A 78 -1.46 8.86 0.48
C TYR A 78 -1.21 8.59 -1.01
N LEU A 79 -1.88 7.58 -1.55
CA LEU A 79 -1.82 7.20 -2.96
C LEU A 79 -3.23 6.99 -3.50
N PHE A 80 -3.42 7.15 -4.81
CA PHE A 80 -4.67 6.75 -5.44
C PHE A 80 -4.87 5.24 -5.32
N GLU A 81 -6.13 4.82 -5.16
CA GLU A 81 -6.48 3.40 -5.04
C GLU A 81 -6.00 2.59 -6.25
N ASP A 82 -6.17 3.14 -7.46
CA ASP A 82 -5.74 2.52 -8.70
C ASP A 82 -4.20 2.39 -8.77
N GLU A 83 -3.47 3.38 -8.29
CA GLU A 83 -2.01 3.34 -8.24
C GLU A 83 -1.51 2.24 -7.29
N VAL A 84 -2.16 2.09 -6.12
CA VAL A 84 -1.84 1.00 -5.21
C VAL A 84 -2.12 -0.35 -5.85
N ALA A 85 -3.24 -0.49 -6.57
CA ALA A 85 -3.58 -1.71 -7.28
C ALA A 85 -2.56 -2.06 -8.37
N GLU A 86 -2.10 -1.08 -9.17
CA GLU A 86 -1.08 -1.26 -10.20
C GLU A 86 0.29 -1.69 -9.63
N ARG A 87 0.64 -1.19 -8.44
CA ARG A 87 1.87 -1.54 -7.72
C ARG A 87 1.81 -2.91 -7.06
N CYS A 88 0.61 -3.46 -6.83
CA CYS A 88 0.41 -4.73 -6.16
C CYS A 88 0.40 -5.92 -7.14
N ARG A 89 1.24 -6.93 -6.91
CA ARG A 89 1.28 -8.16 -7.73
C ARG A 89 1.49 -9.41 -6.88
N TRP A 90 0.71 -10.44 -7.17
CA TRP A 90 0.82 -11.74 -6.50
C TRP A 90 1.96 -12.56 -7.08
N PHE A 91 2.82 -13.10 -6.21
CA PHE A 91 3.83 -14.07 -6.59
C PHE A 91 3.88 -15.22 -5.59
N THR A 92 4.23 -16.40 -6.09
CA THR A 92 4.54 -17.56 -5.26
C THR A 92 6.04 -17.61 -5.08
N VAL A 93 6.51 -17.59 -3.83
CA VAL A 93 7.92 -17.60 -3.48
C VAL A 93 8.21 -18.70 -2.47
N THR A 94 9.42 -19.24 -2.52
CA THR A 94 9.90 -20.16 -1.48
C THR A 94 10.76 -19.33 -0.53
N PRO A 95 10.36 -19.15 0.75
CA PRO A 95 11.06 -18.26 1.66
C PRO A 95 12.47 -18.76 2.00
N GLU A 96 12.68 -20.06 2.16
CA GLU A 96 14.00 -20.69 2.37
C GLU A 96 14.11 -22.00 1.57
N ASP A 97 15.34 -22.46 1.31
CA ASP A 97 15.59 -23.71 0.58
C ASP A 97 15.01 -24.90 1.37
N GLY A 98 13.91 -25.46 0.86
CA GLY A 98 13.20 -26.60 1.46
C GLY A 98 11.85 -26.24 2.09
N ASP A 99 11.52 -24.96 2.21
CA ASP A 99 10.22 -24.54 2.71
C ASP A 99 9.10 -24.72 1.70
N LYS A 100 7.85 -24.71 2.19
CA LYS A 100 6.69 -24.75 1.32
C LYS A 100 6.57 -23.44 0.55
N PRO A 101 6.24 -23.48 -0.75
CA PRO A 101 5.99 -22.28 -1.51
C PRO A 101 4.82 -21.50 -0.92
N GLU A 102 5.03 -20.22 -0.64
CA GLU A 102 4.02 -19.32 -0.10
C GLU A 102 3.63 -18.27 -1.14
N LYS A 103 2.33 -17.97 -1.21
CA LYS A 103 1.79 -16.92 -2.08
C LYS A 103 1.76 -15.60 -1.31
N LEU A 104 2.47 -14.59 -1.79
CA LEU A 104 2.56 -13.26 -1.19
C LEU A 104 2.12 -12.18 -2.18
N LEU A 105 1.55 -11.10 -1.68
CA LEU A 105 1.26 -9.90 -2.45
C LEU A 105 2.42 -8.93 -2.31
N PHE A 106 3.13 -8.71 -3.41
CA PHE A 106 4.24 -7.79 -3.47
C PHE A 106 3.76 -6.40 -3.85
N PHE A 107 4.36 -5.38 -3.23
CA PHE A 107 4.17 -3.98 -3.56
C PHE A 107 5.43 -3.41 -4.22
N ARG A 108 5.28 -2.76 -5.37
CA ARG A 108 6.37 -2.09 -6.08
C ARG A 108 6.67 -0.72 -5.47
N LEU A 109 7.93 -0.49 -5.10
CA LEU A 109 8.41 0.79 -4.57
C LEU A 109 8.52 1.86 -5.67
N ASP A 110 8.76 3.11 -5.23
CA ASP A 110 8.86 4.27 -6.13
C ASP A 110 10.04 4.22 -7.11
N ASP A 111 11.05 3.38 -6.85
CA ASP A 111 12.16 3.15 -7.76
C ASP A 111 11.75 2.40 -9.05
N GLY A 112 10.55 1.81 -9.08
CA GLY A 112 9.97 1.19 -10.25
C GLY A 112 10.45 -0.23 -10.55
N TYR A 113 11.42 -0.77 -9.80
CA TYR A 113 11.98 -2.11 -10.00
C TYR A 113 12.09 -2.94 -8.71
N THR A 114 12.07 -2.31 -7.53
CA THR A 114 12.11 -3.03 -6.26
C THR A 114 10.71 -3.35 -5.77
N TYR A 115 10.56 -4.55 -5.23
CA TYR A 115 9.35 -5.05 -4.62
C TYR A 115 9.56 -5.41 -3.15
N VAL A 116 8.50 -5.32 -2.37
CA VAL A 116 8.46 -5.78 -0.97
C VAL A 116 7.21 -6.64 -0.72
N PRO A 117 7.29 -7.69 0.12
CA PRO A 117 6.11 -8.46 0.50
C PRO A 117 5.24 -7.62 1.44
N GLY A 118 4.08 -7.18 0.96
CA GLY A 118 3.16 -6.34 1.71
C GLY A 118 2.02 -7.10 2.39
N TRP A 119 1.59 -8.23 1.80
CA TRP A 119 0.52 -9.06 2.36
C TRP A 119 0.79 -10.55 2.21
N ASP A 120 0.27 -11.32 3.17
CA ASP A 120 0.29 -12.78 3.16
C ASP A 120 -0.76 -13.37 2.20
N SER A 121 -0.77 -14.70 2.06
CA SER A 121 -1.74 -15.43 1.24
C SER A 121 -3.21 -15.26 1.67
N LYS A 122 -3.45 -14.82 2.91
CA LYS A 122 -4.78 -14.56 3.48
C LYS A 122 -5.20 -13.09 3.33
N GLY A 123 -4.33 -12.24 2.80
CA GLY A 123 -4.57 -10.80 2.65
C GLY A 123 -4.30 -9.99 3.92
N ASN A 124 -3.62 -10.55 4.92
CA ASN A 124 -3.18 -9.79 6.09
C ASN A 124 -1.94 -8.98 5.73
N PHE A 125 -1.92 -7.73 6.19
CA PHE A 125 -0.78 -6.84 6.01
C PHE A 125 0.43 -7.33 6.80
N ILE A 126 1.59 -7.40 6.15
CA ILE A 126 2.88 -7.74 6.75
C ILE A 126 3.57 -6.43 7.16
N PRO A 127 3.77 -6.16 8.46
CA PRO A 127 4.50 -4.98 8.90
C PRO A 127 6.00 -5.16 8.65
N GLY A 128 6.69 -4.05 8.34
CA GLY A 128 8.14 -4.04 8.14
C GLY A 128 8.95 -4.35 9.43
N PRO A 129 10.29 -4.50 9.31
CA PRO A 129 11.14 -4.12 8.18
C PRO A 129 11.01 -5.03 6.96
N TYR A 130 11.05 -4.43 5.76
CA TYR A 130 10.84 -5.16 4.51
C TYR A 130 12.14 -5.67 3.90
N GLN A 131 12.20 -6.98 3.64
CA GLN A 131 13.18 -7.55 2.72
C GLN A 131 12.86 -7.08 1.29
N ARG A 132 13.86 -6.57 0.56
CA ARG A 132 13.72 -6.16 -0.84
C ARG A 132 13.84 -7.35 -1.77
N TRP A 133 13.06 -7.30 -2.84
CA TRP A 133 13.01 -8.29 -3.91
C TRP A 133 13.05 -7.59 -5.27
N TYR A 134 13.50 -8.30 -6.29
CA TYR A 134 13.33 -7.90 -7.69
C TYR A 134 12.61 -9.00 -8.45
N PHE A 135 11.90 -8.59 -9.50
CA PHE A 135 11.27 -9.52 -10.42
C PHE A 135 12.28 -9.89 -11.51
N GLU A 136 12.60 -11.18 -11.63
CA GLU A 136 13.44 -11.68 -12.72
C GLU A 136 12.54 -12.09 -13.91
N PRO A 137 12.64 -11.41 -15.07
CA PRO A 137 11.72 -11.64 -16.18
C PRO A 137 11.91 -13.01 -16.86
N GLU A 138 13.11 -13.59 -16.79
CA GLU A 138 13.42 -14.87 -17.43
C GLU A 138 12.78 -16.05 -16.70
N SER A 139 13.01 -16.14 -15.39
CA SER A 139 12.46 -17.19 -14.54
C SER A 139 11.00 -16.90 -14.13
N LYS A 140 10.55 -15.65 -14.28
CA LYS A 140 9.26 -15.13 -13.77
C LYS A 140 9.10 -15.34 -12.26
N THR A 141 10.20 -15.37 -11.52
CA THR A 141 10.20 -15.50 -10.06
C THR A 141 10.67 -14.20 -9.41
N MET A 142 10.29 -14.04 -8.14
CA MET A 142 10.85 -12.99 -7.31
C MET A 142 12.14 -13.51 -6.69
N GLN A 143 13.20 -12.72 -6.77
CA GLN A 143 14.47 -13.01 -6.11
C GLN A 143 14.74 -12.00 -5.00
N LYS A 144 15.25 -12.48 -3.86
CA LYS A 144 15.65 -11.61 -2.75
C LYS A 144 16.88 -10.81 -3.17
N VAL A 145 16.88 -9.52 -2.87
CA VAL A 145 18.11 -8.73 -3.01
C VAL A 145 19.04 -9.13 -1.87
N ILE A 146 20.10 -9.87 -2.19
CA ILE A 146 21.20 -10.18 -1.28
C ILE A 146 22.10 -8.94 -1.24
N PHE A 147 21.69 -7.90 -0.53
CA PHE A 147 22.64 -6.87 -0.13
C PHE A 147 23.62 -7.51 0.88
N PRO A 148 24.95 -7.33 0.75
CA PRO A 148 25.84 -7.65 1.87
C PRO A 148 25.46 -6.78 3.08
N PRO A 149 25.71 -7.24 4.32
CA PRO A 149 25.49 -6.44 5.51
C PRO A 149 26.53 -5.31 5.59
N SER A 150 26.32 -4.23 4.87
CA SER A 150 27.02 -2.96 5.05
C SER A 150 25.98 -1.86 4.90
N SER A 151 25.72 -0.97 5.85
CA SER A 151 26.53 -0.47 6.95
C SER A 151 25.58 0.10 8.00
N ASN A 152 25.92 -0.08 9.26
CA ASN A 152 25.28 0.57 10.41
C ASN A 152 24.95 2.04 10.12
N VAL A 153 23.67 2.35 9.89
CA VAL A 153 23.15 3.71 10.05
C VAL A 153 22.57 3.77 11.46
N SER A 154 23.45 4.13 12.39
CA SER A 154 23.15 4.89 13.61
C SER A 154 21.94 4.45 14.43
N ARG A 155 22.07 3.33 15.17
CA ARG A 155 21.51 3.29 16.52
C ARG A 155 22.54 3.88 17.47
N VAL A 156 22.50 5.19 17.63
CA VAL A 156 23.05 5.84 18.83
C VAL A 156 22.14 5.46 19.99
N SER A 157 22.39 4.30 20.60
CA SER A 157 21.92 4.05 21.96
C SER A 157 22.92 4.70 22.91
N ILE A 158 22.66 5.94 23.30
CA ILE A 158 23.30 6.55 24.46
C ILE A 158 22.86 5.72 25.66
N ILE A 159 23.72 4.80 26.10
CA ILE A 159 23.67 4.24 27.43
C ILE A 159 24.43 5.23 28.31
N PRO A 160 23.80 5.84 29.34
CA PRO A 160 24.55 6.65 30.28
C PRO A 160 25.37 5.68 31.16
N ASP A 161 26.70 5.76 31.04
CA ASP A 161 27.60 5.10 31.97
C ASP A 161 27.29 5.62 33.39
N LYS A 162 26.94 4.69 34.28
CA LYS A 162 26.93 4.92 35.71
C LYS A 162 28.37 5.16 36.14
N LEU A 163 28.67 6.40 36.52
CA LEU A 163 29.84 6.73 37.33
C LEU A 163 29.67 6.10 38.72
N ASN A 164 30.72 5.39 39.16
CA ASN A 164 30.95 4.99 40.55
C ASN A 164 31.14 6.20 41.46
#